data_AF-A0A1G9Q672-F1
#
_entry.id   AF-A0A1G9Q672-F1
#
_cell.length_a   1.000
_cell.length_b   1.000
_cell.length_c   1.000
_cell.angle_alpha   90.00
_cell.angle_beta   90.00
_cell.angle_gamma   90.00
#
_symmetry.space_group_name_H-M   'P 1'
#
loop_
_entity.id
_entity.type
_entity.pdbx_description
1 polymer ?
#
loop_
_entity_poly.entity_id
_entity_poly.type
_entity_poly.pdbx_seq_one_letter_code
_entity_poly.pdbx_strand_id
1 'polypeptide(L)' 'MGPIFQGGADFDLELIESRTLDGHTQELIYRPTLHV' A
#
# COMPACT_ATOMS: atom_id res chain seq x y z
N MET A 1 7.36 16.81 -5.03
CA MET A 1 6.43 15.74 -4.60
C MET A 1 5.92 15.07 -5.85
N GLY A 2 6.53 13.95 -6.24
CA GLY A 2 6.08 13.13 -7.36
C GLY A 2 5.24 11.95 -6.86
N PRO A 3 4.45 11.30 -7.72
CA PRO A 3 3.76 10.07 -7.37
C PRO A 3 4.78 9.00 -6.97
N ILE A 4 4.53 8.29 -5.87
CA ILE A 4 5.37 7.16 -5.43
C ILE A 4 5.31 6.02 -6.46
N PHE A 5 4.17 5.89 -7.15
CA PHE A 5 3.98 4.94 -8.24
C PHE A 5 3.77 5.71 -9.56
N GLN A 6 4.77 5.68 -10.44
CA GLN A 6 4.64 6.16 -11.81
C GLN A 6 4.76 4.97 -12.76
N GLY A 7 3.74 4.75 -13.60
CA GLY A 7 3.76 3.74 -14.67
C GLY A 7 3.53 2.28 -14.22
N GLY A 8 3.03 2.05 -13.00
CA GLY A 8 2.60 0.73 -12.55
C GLY A 8 1.26 0.32 -13.18
N ALA A 9 1.00 -0.99 -13.25
CA ALA A 9 -0.34 -1.49 -13.56
C ALA A 9 -1.34 -1.05 -12.47
N ASP A 10 -2.63 -1.02 -12.83
CA ASP A 10 -3.69 -0.70 -11.89
C ASP A 10 -3.92 -1.89 -10.94
N PHE A 11 -3.72 -1.66 -9.64
CA PHE A 11 -3.81 -2.69 -8.61
C PHE A 11 -4.77 -2.26 -7.53
N ASP A 12 -5.74 -3.12 -7.24
CA ASP A 12 -6.45 -3.06 -5.97
C ASP A 12 -5.53 -3.58 -4.85
N LEU A 13 -5.61 -2.94 -3.69
CA LEU A 13 -4.80 -3.30 -2.53
C LEU A 13 -5.69 -3.85 -1.42
N GLU A 14 -5.52 -5.14 -1.10
CA GLU A 14 -6.14 -5.75 0.08
C GLU A 14 -5.21 -5.57 1.29
N LEU A 15 -5.70 -4.92 2.35
CA LEU A 15 -4.95 -4.75 3.59
C LEU A 15 -4.95 -6.06 4.38
N ILE A 16 -3.76 -6.62 4.60
CA ILE A 16 -3.58 -7.84 5.38
C ILE A 16 -3.27 -7.50 6.84
N GLU A 17 -2.45 -6.49 7.08
CA GLU A 17 -2.02 -6.11 8.43
C GLU A 17 -1.82 -4.60 8.55
N SER A 18 -2.20 -4.05 9.70
CA SER A 18 -1.91 -2.69 10.10
C SER A 18 -1.35 -2.64 11.51
N ARG A 19 -0.20 -2.01 11.70
CA ARG A 19 0.37 -1.77 13.04
C ARG A 19 1.02 -0.40 13.14
N THR A 20 1.08 0.12 14.36
CA THR A 20 1.79 1.37 14.68
C THR A 20 3.13 1.03 15.31
N LEU A 21 4.23 1.53 14.74
CA LEU A 21 5.58 1.16 15.17
C LEU A 21 6.08 1.97 16.39
N ASP A 22 5.90 3.29 16.38
CA ASP A 22 6.47 4.25 17.33
C ASP A 22 5.43 5.28 17.83
N GLY A 23 4.15 4.95 17.69
CA GLY A 23 3.01 5.83 17.98
C GLY A 23 2.71 6.86 16.88
N HIS A 24 3.58 7.01 15.87
CA HIS A 24 3.46 8.06 14.86
C HIS A 24 3.62 7.52 13.42
N THR A 25 4.18 6.34 13.26
CA THR A 25 4.45 5.65 11.99
C THR A 25 3.54 4.43 11.86
N GLN A 26 2.78 4.40 10.77
CA GLN A 26 1.91 3.27 10.41
C GLN A 26 2.64 2.35 9.45
N GLU A 27 2.69 1.07 9.79
CA GLU A 27 3.07 0.00 8.86
C GLU A 27 1.82 -0.68 8.36
N LEU A 28 1.66 -0.72 7.03
CA LEU A 28 0.51 -1.27 6.34
C LEU A 28 1.01 -2.30 5.33
N ILE A 29 0.60 -3.57 5.51
CA ILE A 29 0.98 -4.67 4.63
C ILE A 29 -0.20 -4.96 3.70
N TYR A 30 0.06 -4.86 2.39
CA TYR A 30 -0.95 -5.10 1.36
C TYR A 30 -0.60 -6.30 0.47
N ARG A 31 -1.63 -6.99 0.01
CA ARG A 31 -1.54 -7.91 -1.14
C ARG A 31 -2.14 -7.23 -2.36
N PRO A 32 -1.35 -7.06 -3.44
CA PRO A 32 -1.86 -6.48 -4.67
C PRO A 32 -2.65 -7.52 -5.48
N THR A 33 -3.75 -7.08 -6.10
CA THR A 33 -4.50 -7.83 -7.10
C THR A 33 -4.66 -6.97 -8.35
N LEU A 34 -4.41 -7.53 -9.53
CA LEU A 34 -4.58 -6.80 -10.78
C LEU A 34 -6.05 -6.42 -10.95
N HIS A 35 -6.31 -5.13 -11.15
CA HIS A 35 -7.66 -4.67 -11.50
C HIS A 35 -7.95 -5.11 -12.95
N VAL A 36 -9.04 -5.86 -13.15
CA VAL A 36 -9.46 -6.39 -14.46
C VAL A 36 -10.67 -5.68 -15.02
#